data_AF-A0A017HG65-F1
#
_entry.id   AF-A0A017HG65-F1
#
_cell.length_a   1.000
_cell.length_b   1.000
_cell.length_c   1.000
_cell.angle_alpha   90.00
_cell.angle_beta   90.00
_cell.angle_gamma   90.00
#
_symmetry.space_group_name_H-M   'P 1'
#
loop_
_entity.id
_entity.type
_entity.pdbx_description
1 polymer ?
#
loop_
_entity_poly.entity_id
_entity_poly.type
_entity_poly.pdbx_seq_one_letter_code
_entity_poly.pdbx_strand_id
1 'polypeptide(L)'
;MEACETIRIGDIVLNPKRGRLVDETGAERVLRAKSFRVLELLLARRGELVAKDDLLRDAWPDVIVSDDSLAQCISDIRRALGPRGAALLRTVPRRGYVLEKETGNAPPDNRPQRTVRLGAAVVVAVVLVGLGWLTKPAEPDASPVMQGRAIAAETLLDGRNWQRREDNEQARALLEAAVADDPDDAVAWADLGLTYWLEVQHLAWGGGRREMARAIEMVKRAVARGGGSDAHRLLAEMRLLSPFPEMRSPVDALANARAAVTIEPDEADNLAVLAHVLALTGHGAEAVGHIEQALRLDPTPPGWYRQVAGLSYLVSQEPARAAEAFGALHGAGTFTGTRWWPGWLLASSLAQAGRTDEAAAIIQAAEGRRPESSIAAVAQSLDGWSDRDSRERFLDGLRRAGLPD
;
A
#
# COMPACT_ATOMS: atom_id res chain seq x y z
N MET A 1 21.62 32.06 -32.09
CA MET A 1 20.64 30.98 -31.90
C MET A 1 21.43 29.71 -31.62
N GLU A 2 21.69 29.41 -30.34
CA GLU A 2 22.37 28.17 -29.96
C GLU A 2 21.44 26.97 -30.20
N ALA A 3 21.93 25.95 -30.89
CA ALA A 3 21.22 24.72 -31.14
C ALA A 3 20.85 24.05 -29.80
N CYS A 4 19.58 23.68 -29.66
CA CYS A 4 19.09 22.99 -28.47
C CYS A 4 19.59 21.55 -28.50
N GLU A 5 20.61 21.23 -27.71
CA GLU A 5 21.14 19.87 -27.58
C GLU A 5 20.04 18.97 -27.00
N THR A 6 19.53 18.09 -27.85
CA THR A 6 18.36 17.26 -27.55
C THR A 6 18.82 15.81 -27.45
N ILE A 7 18.48 15.12 -26.36
CA ILE A 7 19.02 13.79 -26.04
C ILE A 7 17.99 12.72 -26.41
N ARG A 8 18.37 11.77 -27.27
CA ARG A 8 17.48 10.67 -27.71
C ARG A 8 17.61 9.44 -26.80
N ILE A 9 16.47 8.88 -26.42
CA ILE A 9 16.32 7.68 -25.57
C ILE A 9 15.23 6.80 -26.18
N GLY A 10 15.60 5.88 -27.07
CA GLY A 10 14.65 5.08 -27.83
C GLY A 10 13.83 5.95 -28.79
N ASP A 11 12.51 5.94 -28.60
CA ASP A 11 11.53 6.67 -29.40
C ASP A 11 11.19 8.04 -28.78
N ILE A 12 11.98 8.49 -27.82
CA ILE A 12 11.76 9.73 -27.08
C ILE A 12 12.95 10.67 -27.18
N VAL A 13 12.61 11.95 -27.32
CA VAL A 13 13.52 13.06 -27.49
C VAL A 13 13.36 13.97 -26.26
N LEU A 14 14.41 14.04 -25.43
CA LEU A 14 14.46 14.85 -24.22
C LEU A 14 15.03 16.23 -24.53
N ASN A 15 14.30 17.28 -24.17
CA ASN A 15 14.82 18.65 -24.13
C ASN A 15 15.12 19.04 -22.66
N PRO A 16 16.40 18.96 -22.22
CA PRO A 16 16.76 19.23 -20.84
C PRO A 16 16.53 20.70 -20.43
N LYS A 17 16.65 21.66 -21.35
CA LYS A 17 16.40 23.09 -21.05
C LYS A 17 14.91 23.42 -20.87
N ARG A 18 14.00 22.62 -21.41
CA ARG A 18 12.55 22.83 -21.31
C ARG A 18 11.85 21.89 -20.32
N GLY A 19 12.54 20.87 -19.82
CA GLY A 19 11.94 19.88 -18.91
C GLY A 19 10.93 18.95 -19.60
N ARG A 20 10.99 18.82 -20.93
CA ARG A 20 9.97 18.13 -21.74
C ARG A 20 10.53 16.90 -22.41
N LEU A 21 9.77 15.80 -22.33
CA LEU A 21 9.97 14.61 -23.16
C LEU A 21 8.96 14.65 -24.29
N VAL A 22 9.41 14.44 -25.51
CA VAL A 22 8.55 14.41 -26.69
C VAL A 22 8.75 13.07 -27.37
N ASP A 23 7.67 12.36 -27.67
CA ASP A 23 7.74 11.13 -28.45
C ASP A 23 7.84 11.41 -29.97
N GLU A 24 8.06 10.39 -30.78
CA GLU A 24 8.18 10.53 -32.25
C GLU A 24 6.94 11.16 -32.92
N THR A 25 5.79 11.11 -32.26
CA THR A 25 4.53 11.71 -32.75
C THR A 25 4.40 13.19 -32.41
N GLY A 26 5.34 13.74 -31.65
CA GLY A 26 5.30 15.12 -31.16
C GLY A 26 4.49 15.29 -29.88
N ALA A 27 3.99 14.21 -29.26
CA ALA A 27 3.21 14.29 -28.03
C ALA A 27 4.14 14.47 -26.81
N GLU A 28 3.78 15.42 -25.96
CA GLU A 28 4.55 15.73 -24.75
C GLU A 28 4.22 14.72 -23.64
N ARG A 29 5.27 14.13 -23.04
CA ARG A 29 5.17 13.22 -21.90
C ARG A 29 5.72 13.93 -20.67
N VAL A 30 4.83 14.28 -19.76
CA VAL A 30 5.18 15.01 -18.54
C VAL A 30 5.68 14.02 -17.48
N LEU A 31 6.87 14.26 -16.94
CA LEU A 31 7.37 13.59 -15.73
C LEU A 31 7.22 14.52 -14.53
N ARG A 32 6.98 13.93 -13.35
CA ARG A 32 7.10 14.66 -12.07
C ARG A 32 8.52 15.19 -11.93
N ALA A 33 8.68 16.36 -11.29
CA ALA A 33 9.98 17.04 -11.16
C ALA A 33 11.10 16.14 -10.60
N LYS A 34 10.78 15.29 -9.61
CA LYS A 34 11.74 14.35 -9.03
C LYS A 34 12.07 13.17 -9.95
N SER A 35 11.08 12.63 -10.68
CA SER A 35 11.32 11.59 -11.67
C SER A 35 12.15 12.11 -12.85
N PHE A 36 11.92 13.37 -13.24
CA PHE A 36 12.75 14.06 -14.21
C PHE A 36 14.20 14.22 -13.70
N ARG A 37 14.38 14.66 -12.44
CA ARG A 37 15.71 14.77 -11.83
C ARG A 37 16.46 13.43 -11.77
N VAL A 38 15.77 12.34 -11.43
CA VAL A 38 16.35 10.98 -11.45
C VAL A 38 16.75 10.59 -12.87
N LEU A 39 15.94 10.92 -13.87
CA LEU A 39 16.28 10.69 -15.28
C LEU A 39 17.53 11.47 -15.71
N GLU A 40 17.69 12.73 -15.29
CA GLU A 40 18.91 13.52 -15.55
C GLU A 40 20.16 12.84 -14.98
N LEU A 41 20.10 12.34 -13.75
CA LEU A 41 21.21 11.65 -13.09
C LEU A 41 21.59 10.35 -13.82
N LEU A 42 20.57 9.59 -14.25
CA LEU A 42 20.78 8.37 -15.04
C LEU A 42 21.35 8.66 -16.44
N LEU A 43 20.96 9.79 -17.04
CA LEU A 43 21.49 10.23 -18.33
C LEU A 43 22.92 10.72 -18.24
N ALA A 44 23.27 11.42 -17.16
CA ALA A 44 24.64 11.85 -16.91
C ALA A 44 25.62 10.65 -16.79
N ARG A 45 25.11 9.50 -16.35
CA ARG A 45 25.85 8.23 -16.19
C ARG A 45 25.33 7.14 -17.13
N ARG A 46 24.89 7.52 -18.34
CA ARG A 46 24.23 6.60 -19.28
C ARG A 46 25.14 5.42 -19.64
N GLY A 47 24.59 4.21 -19.54
CA GLY A 47 25.28 2.94 -19.76
C GLY A 47 26.04 2.41 -18.53
N GLU A 48 26.09 3.17 -17.43
CA GLU A 48 26.75 2.77 -16.20
C GLU A 48 25.72 2.30 -15.17
N LEU A 49 26.17 1.46 -14.23
CA LEU A 49 25.39 1.08 -13.06
C LEU A 49 25.42 2.22 -12.05
N VAL A 50 24.29 2.87 -11.85
CA VAL A 50 24.13 3.89 -10.82
C VAL A 50 23.54 3.24 -9.57
N ALA A 51 24.24 3.37 -8.45
CA ALA A 51 23.80 2.81 -7.19
C ALA A 51 22.52 3.51 -6.69
N LYS A 52 21.70 2.74 -5.98
CA LYS A 52 20.43 3.24 -5.41
C LYS A 52 20.66 4.41 -4.46
N ASP A 53 21.64 4.26 -3.56
CA ASP A 53 21.97 5.27 -2.54
C ASP A 53 22.49 6.56 -3.17
N ASP A 54 23.21 6.48 -4.30
CA ASP A 54 23.69 7.65 -5.03
C ASP A 54 22.53 8.39 -5.70
N LEU A 55 21.56 7.67 -6.28
CA LEU A 55 20.35 8.29 -6.83
C LEU A 55 19.49 8.94 -5.74
N LEU A 56 19.35 8.30 -4.58
CA LEU A 56 18.61 8.87 -3.45
C LEU A 56 19.30 10.14 -2.93
N ARG A 57 20.61 10.10 -2.73
CA ARG A 57 21.41 11.24 -2.28
C ARG A 57 21.39 12.41 -3.26
N ASP A 58 21.61 12.15 -4.55
CA ASP A 58 21.78 13.19 -5.57
C ASP A 58 20.44 13.83 -5.99
N ALA A 59 19.33 13.08 -5.94
CA ALA A 59 18.01 13.61 -6.27
C ALA A 59 17.28 14.23 -5.07
N TRP A 60 17.69 13.91 -3.84
CA TRP A 60 17.12 14.45 -2.60
C TRP A 60 18.24 14.81 -1.58
N PRO A 61 19.06 15.84 -1.86
CA PRO A 61 20.20 16.18 -1.00
C PRO A 61 19.80 16.63 0.42
N ASP A 62 18.61 17.23 0.57
CA ASP A 62 18.15 17.83 1.84
C ASP A 62 16.89 17.17 2.42
N VAL A 63 16.50 15.99 1.90
CA VAL A 63 15.25 15.33 2.28
C VAL A 63 15.46 13.82 2.40
N ILE A 64 15.14 13.25 3.56
CA ILE A 64 15.17 11.80 3.75
C ILE A 64 13.96 11.20 3.04
N VAL A 65 14.22 10.35 2.06
CA VAL A 65 13.18 9.69 1.26
C VAL A 65 13.32 8.17 1.33
N SER A 66 12.19 7.47 1.30
CA SER A 66 12.18 6.01 1.24
C SER A 66 12.63 5.51 -0.13
N ASP A 67 13.10 4.28 -0.15
CA ASP A 67 13.41 3.50 -1.35
C ASP A 67 12.26 3.45 -2.37
N ASP A 68 11.02 3.52 -1.88
CA ASP A 68 9.80 3.55 -2.70
C ASP A 68 9.71 4.83 -3.53
N SER A 69 10.28 5.95 -3.05
CA SER A 69 10.32 7.22 -3.79
C SER A 69 11.16 7.09 -5.05
N LEU A 70 12.30 6.39 -4.96
CA LEU A 70 13.15 6.10 -6.11
C LEU A 70 12.50 5.03 -7.01
N ALA A 71 11.93 3.96 -6.45
CA ALA A 71 11.24 2.93 -7.22
C ALA A 71 10.09 3.53 -8.05
N GLN A 72 9.34 4.47 -7.49
CA GLN A 72 8.28 5.19 -8.20
C GLN A 72 8.85 6.10 -9.30
N CYS A 73 9.95 6.80 -9.05
CA CYS A 73 10.61 7.59 -10.09
C CYS A 73 11.05 6.71 -11.27
N ILE A 74 11.60 5.53 -10.99
CA ILE A 74 11.99 4.57 -12.03
C ILE A 74 10.78 4.06 -12.81
N SER A 75 9.66 3.77 -12.15
CA SER A 75 8.41 3.36 -12.80
C SER A 75 7.84 4.45 -13.71
N ASP A 76 7.84 5.71 -13.26
CA ASP A 76 7.39 6.85 -14.04
C ASP A 76 8.26 7.04 -15.29
N ILE A 77 9.58 6.95 -15.14
CA ILE A 77 10.52 7.03 -16.26
C ILE A 77 10.27 5.90 -17.27
N ARG A 78 10.09 4.66 -16.81
CA ARG A 78 9.78 3.52 -17.69
C ARG A 78 8.50 3.73 -18.47
N ARG A 79 7.45 4.24 -17.82
CA ARG A 79 6.17 4.55 -18.49
C ARG A 79 6.34 5.67 -19.50
N ALA A 80 7.08 6.71 -19.14
CA ALA A 80 7.40 7.80 -20.05
C ALA A 80 8.11 7.27 -21.29
N LEU A 81 9.13 6.42 -21.14
CA LEU A 81 9.90 5.76 -22.21
C LEU A 81 9.11 4.76 -23.09
N GLY A 82 7.84 4.51 -22.78
CA GLY A 82 6.95 3.70 -23.61
C GLY A 82 7.24 2.19 -23.53
N PRO A 83 6.83 1.40 -24.54
CA PRO A 83 6.87 -0.07 -24.50
C PRO A 83 8.28 -0.66 -24.26
N ARG A 84 9.33 0.07 -24.67
CA ARG A 84 10.73 -0.33 -24.46
C ARG A 84 11.32 0.20 -23.16
N GLY A 85 10.56 0.93 -22.34
CA GLY A 85 11.07 1.58 -21.13
C GLY A 85 11.68 0.63 -20.11
N ALA A 86 11.11 -0.56 -19.92
CA ALA A 86 11.68 -1.58 -19.02
C ALA A 86 13.01 -2.17 -19.54
N ALA A 87 13.18 -2.24 -20.87
CA ALA A 87 14.42 -2.69 -21.50
C ALA A 87 15.49 -1.58 -21.51
N LEU A 88 15.08 -0.32 -21.69
CA LEU A 88 15.97 0.84 -21.70
C LEU A 88 16.45 1.23 -20.31
N LEU A 89 15.61 1.10 -19.28
CA LEU A 89 15.95 1.37 -17.89
C LEU A 89 15.85 0.08 -17.06
N ARG A 90 16.98 -0.63 -16.95
CA ARG A 90 17.07 -1.94 -16.31
C ARG A 90 17.37 -1.82 -14.82
N THR A 91 16.69 -2.65 -14.03
CA THR A 91 17.05 -2.84 -12.61
C THR A 91 18.14 -3.91 -12.51
N VAL A 92 19.20 -3.61 -11.75
CA VAL A 92 20.19 -4.59 -11.31
C VAL A 92 19.89 -4.92 -9.85
N PRO A 93 19.33 -6.12 -9.54
CA PRO A 93 18.89 -6.46 -8.20
C PRO A 93 19.97 -6.20 -7.15
N ARG A 94 19.57 -5.57 -6.03
CA ARG A 94 20.44 -5.22 -4.89
C ARG A 94 21.61 -4.28 -5.20
N ARG A 95 21.68 -3.70 -6.41
CA ARG A 95 22.79 -2.82 -6.80
C ARG A 95 22.33 -1.45 -7.28
N GLY A 96 21.30 -1.37 -8.13
CA GLY A 96 20.83 -0.10 -8.65
C GLY A 96 20.22 -0.20 -10.04
N TYR A 97 20.45 0.81 -10.87
CA TYR A 97 19.79 0.96 -12.17
C TYR A 97 20.79 1.30 -13.28
N VAL A 98 20.50 0.82 -14.49
CA VAL A 98 21.29 1.10 -15.70
C VAL A 98 20.34 1.65 -16.76
N LEU A 99 20.67 2.83 -17.30
CA LEU A 99 20.01 3.35 -18.49
C LEU A 99 20.86 2.98 -19.71
N GLU A 100 20.37 2.09 -20.57
CA GLU A 100 21.14 1.50 -21.67
C GLU A 100 21.57 2.55 -22.72
N LYS A 101 22.76 2.34 -23.31
CA LYS A 101 23.19 3.07 -24.51
C LYS A 101 22.50 2.44 -25.72
N GLU A 102 21.98 3.24 -26.63
CA GLU A 102 21.50 2.70 -27.91
C GLU A 102 22.67 2.01 -28.61
N THR A 103 22.59 0.68 -28.73
CA THR A 103 23.39 -0.08 -29.68
C THR A 103 22.52 -0.28 -30.91
N GLY A 104 23.03 0.17 -32.06
CA GLY A 104 22.35 -0.04 -33.34
C GLY A 104 22.14 -1.53 -33.61
N ASN A 105 20.85 -1.90 -33.70
CA ASN A 105 20.29 -3.05 -34.41
C ASN A 105 20.79 -4.48 -34.07
N ALA A 106 19.88 -5.31 -33.56
CA ALA A 106 19.84 -6.75 -33.87
C ALA A 106 18.36 -7.21 -33.88
N PRO A 107 17.92 -8.04 -34.85
CA PRO A 107 16.51 -8.37 -35.04
C PRO A 107 16.00 -9.40 -34.00
N PRO A 108 14.69 -9.42 -33.71
CA PRO A 108 14.10 -10.40 -32.80
C PRO A 108 14.11 -11.80 -33.43
N ASP A 109 14.69 -12.76 -32.68
CA ASP A 109 14.69 -14.18 -32.99
C ASP A 109 13.25 -14.74 -32.93
N ASN A 110 12.93 -15.53 -33.93
CA ASN A 110 11.59 -15.89 -34.35
C ASN A 110 11.23 -17.26 -33.77
N ARG A 111 10.31 -17.33 -32.80
CA ARG A 111 9.69 -18.60 -32.37
C ARG A 111 8.27 -18.70 -32.94
N PRO A 112 7.93 -19.79 -33.66
CA PRO A 112 6.70 -19.86 -34.44
C PRO A 112 5.48 -20.13 -33.54
N GLN A 113 4.50 -19.24 -33.60
CA GLN A 113 3.16 -19.50 -33.06
C GLN A 113 2.44 -20.50 -33.97
N ARG A 114 2.09 -21.67 -33.42
CA ARG A 114 1.22 -22.66 -34.04
C ARG A 114 -0.18 -22.08 -34.20
N THR A 115 -0.57 -21.90 -35.45
CA THR A 115 -1.94 -21.58 -35.86
C THR A 115 -2.84 -22.79 -35.63
N VAL A 116 -3.92 -22.61 -34.85
CA VAL A 116 -5.08 -23.51 -34.88
C VAL A 116 -6.15 -22.81 -35.72
N ARG A 117 -6.56 -23.52 -36.78
CA ARG A 117 -7.47 -23.05 -37.82
C ARG A 117 -8.90 -22.93 -37.29
N LEU A 118 -9.57 -21.86 -37.72
CA LEU A 118 -11.01 -21.66 -37.69
C LEU A 118 -11.73 -22.78 -38.46
N GLY A 119 -12.78 -23.36 -37.86
CA GLY A 119 -13.81 -24.14 -38.54
C GLY A 119 -15.16 -23.48 -38.31
N ALA A 120 -15.81 -23.07 -39.40
CA ALA A 120 -17.09 -22.36 -39.40
C ALA A 120 -18.31 -23.30 -39.36
N ALA A 121 -19.45 -22.69 -39.00
CA ALA A 121 -20.85 -23.09 -39.21
C ALA A 121 -21.49 -24.06 -38.19
N VAL A 122 -22.52 -23.58 -37.47
CA VAL A 122 -23.95 -23.89 -37.72
C VAL A 122 -24.82 -22.85 -36.98
N VAL A 123 -25.81 -22.31 -37.71
CA VAL A 123 -26.87 -21.40 -37.25
C VAL A 123 -28.13 -22.24 -36.98
N VAL A 124 -28.97 -21.77 -36.03
CA VAL A 124 -30.40 -22.11 -35.79
C VAL A 124 -30.70 -23.20 -34.76
N ALA A 125 -31.07 -22.76 -33.55
CA ALA A 125 -32.10 -23.26 -32.62
C ALA A 125 -31.66 -22.81 -31.21
N VAL A 126 -32.21 -21.77 -30.58
CA VAL A 126 -33.54 -21.78 -29.95
C VAL A 126 -33.98 -20.32 -29.77
N VAL A 127 -35.00 -19.93 -30.54
CA VAL A 127 -35.77 -18.68 -30.39
C VAL A 127 -36.93 -18.85 -29.39
N LEU A 128 -36.97 -19.90 -28.57
CA LEU A 128 -38.16 -20.19 -27.74
C LEU A 128 -37.87 -20.55 -26.28
N VAL A 129 -37.06 -19.73 -25.59
CA VAL A 129 -37.06 -19.64 -24.10
C VAL A 129 -37.02 -18.18 -23.59
N GLY A 130 -36.71 -17.20 -24.46
CA GLY A 130 -36.54 -15.79 -24.06
C GLY A 130 -37.82 -14.98 -23.82
N LEU A 131 -39.01 -15.54 -24.06
CA LEU A 131 -40.27 -14.76 -23.98
C LEU A 131 -40.90 -14.70 -22.58
N GLY A 132 -40.34 -15.39 -21.58
CA GLY A 132 -40.81 -15.36 -20.18
C GLY A 132 -40.13 -14.32 -19.28
N TRP A 133 -39.10 -13.63 -19.79
CA TRP A 133 -38.34 -12.60 -19.07
C TRP A 133 -38.74 -11.17 -19.46
N LEU A 134 -39.89 -11.00 -20.13
CA LEU A 134 -40.33 -9.71 -20.65
C LEU A 134 -41.35 -8.95 -19.78
N THR A 135 -41.56 -9.38 -18.52
CA THR A 135 -42.47 -8.68 -17.59
C THR A 135 -41.96 -8.59 -16.15
N LYS A 136 -40.63 -8.65 -15.93
CA LYS A 136 -40.07 -8.09 -14.70
C LYS A 136 -39.86 -6.59 -14.95
N PRO A 137 -40.47 -5.68 -14.17
CA PRO A 137 -40.08 -4.29 -14.25
C PRO A 137 -38.59 -4.22 -13.88
N ALA A 138 -37.78 -3.73 -14.81
CA ALA A 138 -36.39 -3.41 -14.54
C ALA A 138 -36.36 -2.35 -13.44
N GLU A 139 -35.61 -2.61 -12.38
CA GLU A 139 -35.12 -1.54 -11.52
C GLU A 139 -34.39 -0.52 -12.42
N PRO A 140 -34.50 0.79 -12.15
CA PRO A 140 -33.87 1.79 -13.00
C PRO A 140 -32.35 1.61 -12.96
N ASP A 141 -31.79 1.00 -14.01
CA ASP A 141 -30.34 0.92 -14.21
C ASP A 141 -29.75 2.33 -14.10
N ALA A 142 -28.81 2.47 -13.16
CA ALA A 142 -28.02 3.69 -13.02
C ALA A 142 -27.39 4.05 -14.37
N SER A 143 -27.53 5.31 -14.81
CA SER A 143 -27.04 5.79 -16.11
C SER A 143 -25.56 5.41 -16.34
N PRO A 144 -25.10 5.11 -17.57
CA PRO A 144 -23.71 4.73 -17.86
C PRO A 144 -22.66 5.74 -17.36
N VAL A 145 -23.05 7.02 -17.22
CA VAL A 145 -22.20 8.08 -16.66
C VAL A 145 -21.96 7.87 -15.15
N MET A 146 -22.93 7.29 -14.44
CA MET A 146 -22.88 7.02 -13.01
C MET A 146 -21.89 5.90 -12.67
N GLN A 147 -22.04 4.76 -13.34
CA GLN A 147 -21.11 3.63 -13.22
C GLN A 147 -19.68 4.04 -13.61
N GLY A 148 -19.54 4.92 -14.61
CA GLY A 148 -18.23 5.44 -15.03
C GLY A 148 -17.48 6.22 -13.94
N ARG A 149 -18.17 6.92 -13.02
CA ARG A 149 -17.52 7.70 -11.96
C ARG A 149 -17.01 6.83 -10.82
N ALA A 150 -17.80 5.85 -10.38
CA ALA A 150 -17.38 4.91 -9.34
C ALA A 150 -16.17 4.09 -9.80
N ILE A 151 -16.21 3.53 -11.02
CA ILE A 151 -15.10 2.79 -11.62
C ILE A 151 -13.85 3.67 -11.78
N ALA A 152 -14.01 4.93 -12.18
CA ALA A 152 -12.89 5.87 -12.27
C ALA A 152 -12.27 6.17 -10.90
N ALA A 153 -13.08 6.28 -9.84
CA ALA A 153 -12.60 6.45 -8.48
C ALA A 153 -11.88 5.19 -7.96
N GLU A 154 -12.45 4.01 -8.16
CA GLU A 154 -11.83 2.72 -7.83
C GLU A 154 -10.46 2.58 -8.50
N THR A 155 -10.34 2.95 -9.78
CA THR A 155 -9.06 2.94 -10.50
C THR A 155 -8.01 3.87 -9.87
N LEU A 156 -8.42 5.01 -9.31
CA LEU A 156 -7.54 5.91 -8.56
C LEU A 156 -7.14 5.33 -7.20
N LEU A 157 -7.96 4.46 -6.62
CA LEU A 157 -7.73 3.82 -5.32
C LEU A 157 -6.95 2.49 -5.43
N ASP A 158 -7.07 1.72 -6.51
CA ASP A 158 -6.40 0.41 -6.65
C ASP A 158 -4.92 0.51 -7.04
N GLY A 159 -4.55 1.52 -7.83
CA GLY A 159 -3.24 1.59 -8.48
C GLY A 159 -2.05 1.96 -7.58
N ARG A 160 -2.19 1.95 -6.24
CA ARG A 160 -1.30 2.69 -5.30
C ARG A 160 -1.23 4.21 -5.58
N ASN A 161 -2.14 4.72 -6.40
CA ASN A 161 -2.24 6.14 -6.74
C ASN A 161 -2.73 6.96 -5.54
N TRP A 162 -3.45 6.33 -4.60
CA TRP A 162 -3.78 6.90 -3.30
C TRP A 162 -2.60 7.34 -2.42
N GLN A 163 -1.33 7.11 -2.81
CA GLN A 163 -0.18 7.75 -2.16
C GLN A 163 0.07 9.18 -2.63
N ARG A 164 -0.65 9.63 -3.67
CA ARG A 164 -0.71 11.03 -4.08
C ARG A 164 -1.95 11.69 -3.51
N ARG A 165 -1.76 12.83 -2.87
CA ARG A 165 -2.85 13.62 -2.31
C ARG A 165 -3.86 14.01 -3.40
N GLU A 166 -3.35 14.37 -4.57
CA GLU A 166 -4.17 14.81 -5.71
C GLU A 166 -5.07 13.68 -6.24
N ASP A 167 -4.57 12.45 -6.31
CA ASP A 167 -5.33 11.29 -6.79
C ASP A 167 -6.45 10.96 -5.77
N ASN A 168 -6.17 11.06 -4.46
CA ASN A 168 -7.17 10.90 -3.40
C ASN A 168 -8.24 12.01 -3.42
N GLU A 169 -7.86 13.26 -3.67
CA GLU A 169 -8.79 14.39 -3.81
C GLU A 169 -9.68 14.24 -5.06
N GLN A 170 -9.12 13.75 -6.17
CA GLN A 170 -9.89 13.45 -7.38
C GLN A 170 -10.87 12.29 -7.18
N ALA A 171 -10.43 11.19 -6.56
CA ALA A 171 -11.31 10.07 -6.21
C ALA A 171 -12.45 10.54 -5.31
N ARG A 172 -12.15 11.36 -4.29
CA ARG A 172 -13.16 11.94 -3.40
C ARG A 172 -14.19 12.75 -4.17
N ALA A 173 -13.77 13.63 -5.08
CA ALA A 173 -14.71 14.44 -5.86
C ALA A 173 -15.64 13.58 -6.73
N LEU A 174 -15.13 12.51 -7.33
CA LEU A 174 -15.93 11.56 -8.10
C LEU A 174 -16.92 10.80 -7.22
N LEU A 175 -16.49 10.36 -6.04
CA LEU A 175 -17.30 9.62 -5.08
C LEU A 175 -18.36 10.50 -4.41
N GLU A 176 -18.05 11.75 -4.09
CA GLU A 176 -19.04 12.73 -3.59
C GLU A 176 -20.16 12.96 -4.61
N ALA A 177 -19.83 13.01 -5.90
CA ALA A 177 -20.83 13.06 -6.96
C ALA A 177 -21.60 11.74 -7.11
N ALA A 178 -20.92 10.58 -7.01
CA ALA A 178 -21.54 9.27 -7.10
C ALA A 178 -22.60 9.06 -6.00
N VAL A 179 -22.27 9.35 -4.74
CA VAL A 179 -23.21 9.18 -3.62
C VAL A 179 -24.31 10.24 -3.57
N ALA A 180 -24.13 11.39 -4.23
CA ALA A 180 -25.17 12.39 -4.37
C ALA A 180 -26.25 11.95 -5.38
N ASP A 181 -25.81 11.27 -6.44
CA ASP A 181 -26.69 10.78 -7.50
C ASP A 181 -27.32 9.43 -7.14
N ASP A 182 -26.58 8.53 -6.49
CA ASP A 182 -27.08 7.27 -5.90
C ASP A 182 -26.75 7.21 -4.40
N PRO A 183 -27.65 7.70 -3.53
CA PRO A 183 -27.46 7.67 -2.09
C PRO A 183 -27.46 6.28 -1.45
N ASP A 184 -27.80 5.23 -2.19
CA ASP A 184 -27.88 3.85 -1.72
C ASP A 184 -26.73 2.96 -2.22
N ASP A 185 -25.84 3.49 -3.05
CA ASP A 185 -24.59 2.83 -3.44
C ASP A 185 -23.65 2.63 -2.24
N ALA A 186 -23.68 1.42 -1.68
CA ALA A 186 -22.88 1.05 -0.52
C ALA A 186 -21.37 1.06 -0.80
N VAL A 187 -20.94 0.71 -2.02
CA VAL A 187 -19.52 0.67 -2.40
C VAL A 187 -18.98 2.09 -2.47
N ALA A 188 -19.70 3.01 -3.14
CA ALA A 188 -19.29 4.41 -3.23
C ALA A 188 -19.20 5.08 -1.84
N TRP A 189 -20.10 4.72 -0.89
CA TRP A 189 -19.97 5.19 0.49
C TRP A 189 -18.73 4.65 1.21
N ALA A 190 -18.37 3.38 0.99
CA ALA A 190 -17.19 2.77 1.59
C ALA A 190 -15.91 3.43 1.07
N ASP A 191 -15.81 3.59 -0.25
CA ASP A 191 -14.66 4.22 -0.92
C ASP A 191 -14.55 5.70 -0.57
N LEU A 192 -15.68 6.41 -0.46
CA LEU A 192 -15.66 7.80 -0.02
C LEU A 192 -15.08 7.90 1.39
N GLY A 193 -15.51 7.01 2.29
CA GLY A 193 -14.97 6.90 3.64
C GLY A 193 -13.47 6.57 3.65
N LEU A 194 -13.01 5.68 2.77
CA LEU A 194 -11.59 5.38 2.58
C LEU A 194 -10.79 6.64 2.22
N THR A 195 -11.28 7.51 1.34
CA THR A 195 -10.55 8.74 0.97
C THR A 195 -10.30 9.67 2.15
N TYR A 196 -11.22 9.74 3.12
CA TYR A 196 -11.06 10.53 4.34
C TYR A 196 -10.14 9.84 5.35
N TRP A 197 -10.20 8.50 5.43
CA TRP A 197 -9.30 7.72 6.27
C TRP A 197 -7.84 7.82 5.83
N LEU A 198 -7.57 7.79 4.53
CA LEU A 198 -6.23 7.98 3.98
C LEU A 198 -5.66 9.36 4.29
N GLU A 199 -6.49 10.40 4.29
CA GLU A 199 -6.08 11.76 4.70
C GLU A 199 -5.65 11.81 6.18
N VAL A 200 -6.29 11.00 7.03
CA VAL A 200 -5.92 10.87 8.45
C VAL A 200 -4.64 10.05 8.63
N GLN A 201 -4.48 8.97 7.86
CA GLN A 201 -3.28 8.13 7.91
C GLN A 201 -2.04 8.85 7.39
N HIS A 202 -2.18 9.68 6.35
CA HIS A 202 -1.12 10.51 5.82
C HIS A 202 -1.10 11.88 6.50
N LEU A 203 -0.49 11.96 7.68
CA LEU A 203 -0.43 13.18 8.51
C LEU A 203 -0.07 14.47 7.73
N ALA A 204 0.79 14.38 6.71
CA ALA A 204 1.19 15.50 5.86
C ALA A 204 0.02 16.10 5.03
N TRP A 205 -1.10 15.39 4.91
CA TRP A 205 -2.26 15.82 4.14
C TRP A 205 -3.22 16.67 4.97
N GLY A 206 -3.10 16.64 6.30
CA GLY A 206 -3.84 17.52 7.22
C GLY A 206 -5.13 16.92 7.76
N GLY A 207 -5.40 15.63 7.54
CA GLY A 207 -6.57 14.94 8.07
C GLY A 207 -6.53 14.88 9.59
N GLY A 208 -7.62 15.28 10.24
CA GLY A 208 -7.74 15.34 11.67
C GLY A 208 -8.97 14.61 12.20
N ARG A 209 -9.41 15.03 13.38
CA ARG A 209 -10.54 14.44 14.09
C ARG A 209 -11.83 14.47 13.27
N ARG A 210 -12.04 15.53 12.50
CA ARG A 210 -13.25 15.74 11.69
C ARG A 210 -13.30 14.77 10.53
N GLU A 211 -12.18 14.62 9.83
CA GLU A 211 -12.01 13.75 8.68
C GLU A 211 -12.15 12.29 9.12
N MET A 212 -11.59 11.92 10.27
CA MET A 212 -11.81 10.61 10.86
C MET A 212 -13.28 10.33 11.19
N ALA A 213 -13.99 11.30 11.79
CA ALA A 213 -15.41 11.15 12.09
C ALA A 213 -16.25 10.97 10.81
N ARG A 214 -15.92 11.70 9.74
CA ARG A 214 -16.55 11.54 8.42
C ARG A 214 -16.29 10.17 7.82
N ALA A 215 -15.04 9.70 7.85
CA ALA A 215 -14.66 8.38 7.35
C ALA A 215 -15.49 7.28 8.03
N ILE A 216 -15.52 7.26 9.37
CA ILE A 216 -16.30 6.28 10.14
C ILE A 216 -17.79 6.35 9.77
N GLU A 217 -18.37 7.54 9.67
CA GLU A 217 -19.79 7.70 9.36
C GLU A 217 -20.14 7.18 7.95
N MET A 218 -19.30 7.49 6.97
CA MET A 218 -19.47 7.04 5.58
C MET A 218 -19.38 5.51 5.47
N VAL A 219 -18.39 4.89 6.10
CA VAL A 219 -18.26 3.43 6.07
C VAL A 219 -19.36 2.74 6.89
N LYS A 220 -19.81 3.32 8.02
CA LYS A 220 -21.01 2.84 8.71
C LYS A 220 -22.25 2.88 7.83
N ARG A 221 -22.39 3.95 7.04
CA ARG A 221 -23.48 4.11 6.09
C ARG A 221 -23.44 3.06 4.98
N ALA A 222 -22.24 2.73 4.49
CA ALA A 222 -22.02 1.62 3.56
C ALA A 222 -22.46 0.28 4.15
N VAL A 223 -21.99 -0.05 5.36
CA VAL A 223 -22.38 -1.29 6.07
C VAL A 223 -23.90 -1.36 6.27
N ALA A 224 -24.55 -0.27 6.68
CA ALA A 224 -26.00 -0.23 6.86
C ALA A 224 -26.81 -0.43 5.55
N ARG A 225 -26.17 -0.27 4.39
CA ARG A 225 -26.75 -0.46 3.05
C ARG A 225 -26.38 -1.80 2.42
N GLY A 226 -25.80 -2.72 3.19
CA GLY A 226 -25.39 -4.03 2.67
C GLY A 226 -24.04 -4.00 1.95
N GLY A 227 -23.15 -3.08 2.32
CA GLY A 227 -21.76 -3.11 1.87
C GLY A 227 -21.09 -4.45 2.15
N GLY A 228 -20.21 -4.88 1.24
CA GLY A 228 -19.53 -6.17 1.29
C GLY A 228 -18.44 -6.28 2.36
N SER A 229 -17.59 -7.28 2.20
CA SER A 229 -16.45 -7.57 3.10
C SER A 229 -15.55 -6.34 3.28
N ASP A 230 -15.26 -5.58 2.23
CA ASP A 230 -14.41 -4.39 2.27
C ASP A 230 -14.93 -3.28 3.18
N ALA A 231 -16.24 -2.99 3.16
CA ALA A 231 -16.83 -1.99 4.03
C ALA A 231 -16.67 -2.40 5.51
N HIS A 232 -16.88 -3.68 5.80
CA HIS A 232 -16.66 -4.22 7.14
C HIS A 232 -15.19 -4.19 7.53
N ARG A 233 -14.26 -4.59 6.65
CA ARG A 233 -12.81 -4.55 6.89
C ARG A 233 -12.34 -3.13 7.18
N LEU A 234 -12.72 -2.16 6.35
CA LEU A 234 -12.40 -0.74 6.54
C LEU A 234 -12.91 -0.22 7.88
N LEU A 235 -14.16 -0.52 8.25
CA LEU A 235 -14.71 -0.10 9.54
C LEU A 235 -13.94 -0.75 10.70
N ALA A 236 -13.53 -2.01 10.56
CA ALA A 236 -12.72 -2.68 11.56
C ALA A 236 -11.36 -1.99 11.76
N GLU A 237 -10.65 -1.70 10.67
CA GLU A 237 -9.37 -0.98 10.70
C GLU A 237 -9.51 0.42 11.31
N MET A 238 -10.52 1.19 10.90
CA MET A 238 -10.78 2.53 11.45
C MET A 238 -11.04 2.49 12.96
N ARG A 239 -11.83 1.50 13.43
CA ARG A 239 -12.16 1.34 14.85
C ARG A 239 -11.02 0.76 15.67
N LEU A 240 -10.06 0.07 15.04
CA LEU A 240 -8.85 -0.43 15.70
C LEU A 240 -7.75 0.65 15.76
N LEU A 241 -7.46 1.28 14.63
CA LEU A 241 -6.25 2.05 14.38
C LEU A 241 -6.45 3.57 14.45
N SER A 242 -7.66 4.05 14.76
CA SER A 242 -7.93 5.48 14.94
C SER A 242 -6.84 6.16 15.79
N PRO A 243 -6.23 7.26 15.31
CA PRO A 243 -5.29 8.06 16.11
C PRO A 243 -5.99 8.78 17.26
N PHE A 244 -7.32 8.83 17.25
CA PHE A 244 -8.17 9.45 18.27
C PHE A 244 -8.74 8.35 19.19
N PRO A 245 -8.29 8.27 20.46
CA PRO A 245 -8.68 7.21 21.40
C PRO A 245 -10.18 7.02 21.56
N GLU A 246 -10.94 8.11 21.58
CA GLU A 246 -12.39 8.12 21.75
C GLU A 246 -13.16 7.58 20.53
N MET A 247 -12.51 7.46 19.37
CA MET A 247 -13.10 6.91 18.15
C MET A 247 -12.76 5.43 17.95
N ARG A 248 -11.86 4.88 18.77
CA ARG A 248 -11.58 3.44 18.79
C ARG A 248 -12.70 2.67 19.47
N SER A 249 -12.96 1.48 18.99
CA SER A 249 -13.84 0.51 19.63
C SER A 249 -13.35 -0.89 19.26
N PRO A 250 -12.59 -1.57 20.14
CA PRO A 250 -12.16 -2.95 19.89
C PRO A 250 -13.33 -3.91 19.68
N VAL A 251 -14.48 -3.62 20.30
CA VAL A 251 -15.72 -4.38 20.13
C VAL A 251 -16.28 -4.19 18.71
N ASP A 252 -16.41 -2.95 18.23
CA ASP A 252 -16.85 -2.69 16.86
C ASP A 252 -15.86 -3.28 15.85
N ALA A 253 -14.55 -3.16 16.13
CA ALA A 253 -13.50 -3.67 15.27
C ALA A 253 -13.58 -5.19 15.10
N LEU A 254 -13.74 -5.92 16.21
CA LEU A 254 -13.84 -7.38 16.18
C LEU A 254 -15.11 -7.85 15.47
N ALA A 255 -16.26 -7.21 15.75
CA ALA A 255 -17.52 -7.56 15.10
C ALA A 255 -17.44 -7.38 13.58
N ASN A 256 -16.86 -6.27 13.11
CA ASN A 256 -16.73 -6.01 11.68
C ASN A 256 -15.65 -6.88 11.02
N ALA A 257 -14.51 -7.13 11.66
CA ALA A 257 -13.50 -8.03 11.10
C ALA A 257 -14.03 -9.47 10.93
N ARG A 258 -14.80 -9.97 11.90
CA ARG A 258 -15.47 -11.27 11.78
C ARG A 258 -16.52 -11.28 10.68
N ALA A 259 -17.28 -10.20 10.51
CA ALA A 259 -18.24 -10.06 9.42
C ALA A 259 -17.55 -10.11 8.06
N ALA A 260 -16.44 -9.38 7.88
CA ALA A 260 -15.65 -9.39 6.64
C ALA A 260 -15.19 -10.81 6.26
N VAL A 261 -14.61 -11.55 7.22
CA VAL A 261 -14.20 -12.96 7.01
C VAL A 261 -15.41 -13.89 6.79
N THR A 262 -16.57 -13.60 7.37
CA THR A 262 -17.79 -14.40 7.13
C THR A 262 -18.31 -14.22 5.70
N ILE A 263 -18.23 -12.99 5.17
CA ILE A 263 -18.65 -12.67 3.80
C ILE A 263 -17.65 -13.28 2.80
N GLU A 264 -16.35 -13.09 3.03
CA GLU A 264 -15.26 -13.58 2.17
C GLU A 264 -14.15 -14.25 3.01
N PRO A 265 -14.24 -15.57 3.23
CA PRO A 265 -13.37 -16.29 4.16
C PRO A 265 -11.94 -16.55 3.67
N ASP A 266 -11.73 -16.51 2.35
CA ASP A 266 -10.43 -16.76 1.71
C ASP A 266 -9.79 -15.46 1.17
N GLU A 267 -10.30 -14.30 1.58
CA GLU A 267 -9.67 -13.01 1.28
C GLU A 267 -8.58 -12.70 2.31
N ALA A 268 -7.35 -12.53 1.83
CA ALA A 268 -6.16 -12.46 2.67
C ALA A 268 -6.15 -11.20 3.56
N ASP A 269 -6.64 -10.07 3.04
CA ASP A 269 -6.72 -8.82 3.80
C ASP A 269 -7.72 -8.91 4.95
N ASN A 270 -8.86 -9.59 4.74
CA ASN A 270 -9.87 -9.81 5.79
C ASN A 270 -9.30 -10.65 6.94
N LEU A 271 -8.59 -11.73 6.61
CA LEU A 271 -7.93 -12.60 7.59
C LEU A 271 -6.84 -11.86 8.36
N ALA A 272 -6.03 -11.05 7.68
CA ALA A 272 -4.96 -10.27 8.31
C ALA A 272 -5.50 -9.17 9.22
N VAL A 273 -6.58 -8.48 8.85
CA VAL A 273 -7.25 -7.50 9.73
C VAL A 273 -7.89 -8.17 10.94
N LEU A 274 -8.56 -9.32 10.77
CA LEU A 274 -9.09 -10.08 11.90
C LEU A 274 -7.98 -10.52 12.87
N ALA A 275 -6.87 -11.04 12.36
CA ALA A 275 -5.72 -11.38 13.18
C ALA A 275 -5.17 -10.16 13.94
N HIS A 276 -5.11 -8.99 13.29
CA HIS A 276 -4.64 -7.77 13.94
C HIS A 276 -5.55 -7.36 15.12
N VAL A 277 -6.87 -7.37 14.91
CA VAL A 277 -7.82 -7.09 16.00
C VAL A 277 -7.65 -8.09 17.13
N LEU A 278 -7.63 -9.39 16.82
CA LEU A 278 -7.49 -10.46 17.81
C LEU A 278 -6.19 -10.33 18.61
N ALA A 279 -5.07 -10.01 17.97
CA ALA A 279 -3.79 -9.84 18.65
C ALA A 279 -3.83 -8.67 19.65
N LEU A 280 -4.44 -7.54 19.28
CA LEU A 280 -4.54 -6.35 20.15
C LEU A 280 -5.57 -6.47 21.28
N THR A 281 -6.51 -7.40 21.14
CA THR A 281 -7.51 -7.76 22.15
C THR A 281 -7.15 -9.02 22.94
N GLY A 282 -5.92 -9.54 22.82
CA GLY A 282 -5.40 -10.62 23.66
C GLY A 282 -5.77 -12.04 23.21
N HIS A 283 -6.32 -12.20 22.02
CA HIS A 283 -6.72 -13.49 21.44
C HIS A 283 -5.62 -14.05 20.53
N GLY A 284 -4.38 -14.11 21.05
CA GLY A 284 -3.18 -14.42 20.25
C GLY A 284 -3.27 -15.75 19.48
N ALA A 285 -3.70 -16.83 20.15
CA ALA A 285 -3.76 -18.15 19.51
C ALA A 285 -4.71 -18.19 18.30
N GLU A 286 -5.85 -17.49 18.39
CA GLU A 286 -6.79 -17.35 17.27
C GLU A 286 -6.18 -16.46 16.17
N ALA A 287 -5.51 -15.36 16.56
CA ALA A 287 -4.83 -14.46 15.63
C ALA A 287 -3.78 -15.19 14.77
N VAL A 288 -2.97 -16.06 15.39
CA VAL A 288 -1.95 -16.88 14.71
C VAL A 288 -2.58 -17.73 13.60
N GLY A 289 -3.72 -18.38 13.86
CA GLY A 289 -4.40 -19.19 12.86
C GLY A 289 -4.80 -18.39 11.61
N HIS A 290 -5.39 -17.21 11.80
CA HIS A 290 -5.83 -16.35 10.71
C HIS A 290 -4.67 -15.72 9.92
N ILE A 291 -3.64 -15.19 10.60
CA ILE A 291 -2.53 -14.55 9.89
C ILE A 291 -1.67 -15.56 9.12
N GLU A 292 -1.52 -16.78 9.62
CA GLU A 292 -0.85 -17.84 8.86
C GLU A 292 -1.65 -18.25 7.63
N GLN A 293 -2.99 -18.22 7.69
CA GLN A 293 -3.82 -18.44 6.51
C GLN A 293 -3.65 -17.32 5.48
N ALA A 294 -3.69 -16.05 5.90
CA ALA A 294 -3.45 -14.91 5.02
C ALA A 294 -2.08 -15.00 4.32
N LEU A 295 -1.03 -15.32 5.07
CA LEU A 295 0.34 -15.50 4.54
C LEU A 295 0.46 -16.69 3.56
N ARG A 296 -0.41 -17.70 3.65
CA ARG A 296 -0.45 -18.82 2.69
C ARG A 296 -1.19 -18.46 1.39
N LEU A 297 -2.20 -17.61 1.49
CA LEU A 297 -3.03 -17.19 0.36
C LEU A 297 -2.30 -16.20 -0.55
N ASP A 298 -1.46 -15.32 0.00
CA ASP A 298 -0.66 -14.37 -0.78
C ASP A 298 0.80 -14.86 -0.95
N PRO A 299 1.26 -15.18 -2.18
CA PRO A 299 2.64 -15.57 -2.47
C PRO A 299 3.69 -14.47 -2.21
N THR A 300 3.26 -13.21 -2.17
CA THR A 300 4.10 -12.02 -2.00
C THR A 300 3.50 -11.07 -0.95
N PRO A 301 3.30 -11.54 0.30
CA PRO A 301 2.49 -10.83 1.28
C PRO A 301 3.09 -9.46 1.59
N PRO A 302 2.25 -8.41 1.72
CA PRO A 302 2.72 -7.08 2.03
C PRO A 302 3.37 -7.04 3.42
N GLY A 303 4.24 -6.05 3.65
CA GLY A 303 4.98 -5.95 4.92
C GLY A 303 4.07 -5.91 6.15
N TRP A 304 2.90 -5.27 6.06
CA TRP A 304 1.98 -5.19 7.19
C TRP A 304 1.43 -6.56 7.64
N TYR A 305 1.31 -7.56 6.74
CA TYR A 305 0.97 -8.93 7.16
C TYR A 305 2.04 -9.50 8.09
N ARG A 306 3.31 -9.31 7.76
CA ARG A 306 4.43 -9.78 8.60
C ARG A 306 4.48 -9.04 9.93
N GLN A 307 4.10 -7.76 9.95
CA GLN A 307 3.95 -7.00 11.19
C GLN A 307 2.85 -7.61 12.08
N VAL A 308 1.68 -7.90 11.51
CA VAL A 308 0.58 -8.56 12.23
C VAL A 308 0.96 -9.97 12.68
N ALA A 309 1.72 -10.71 11.87
CA ALA A 309 2.22 -12.03 12.23
C ALA A 309 3.16 -11.95 13.43
N GLY A 310 4.13 -11.04 13.40
CA GLY A 310 5.05 -10.81 14.51
C GLY A 310 4.33 -10.46 15.80
N LEU A 311 3.33 -9.58 15.71
CA LEU A 311 2.50 -9.19 16.85
C LEU A 311 1.68 -10.39 17.39
N SER A 312 1.10 -11.19 16.50
CA SER A 312 0.31 -12.37 16.86
C SER A 312 1.16 -13.43 17.55
N TYR A 313 2.38 -13.68 17.06
CA TYR A 313 3.35 -14.58 17.70
C TYR A 313 3.80 -14.04 19.06
N LEU A 314 4.07 -12.73 19.17
CA LEU A 314 4.49 -12.12 20.42
C LEU A 314 3.41 -12.26 21.51
N VAL A 315 2.16 -11.95 21.18
CA VAL A 315 0.99 -12.09 22.07
C VAL A 315 0.77 -13.57 22.45
N SER A 316 1.04 -14.49 21.53
CA SER A 316 0.96 -15.94 21.74
C SER A 316 2.18 -16.55 22.45
N GLN A 317 3.12 -15.72 22.91
CA GLN A 317 4.34 -16.13 23.62
C GLN A 317 5.28 -16.99 22.77
N GLU A 318 5.37 -16.67 21.48
CA GLU A 318 6.32 -17.26 20.52
C GLU A 318 7.37 -16.22 20.07
N PRO A 319 8.21 -15.70 20.99
CA PRO A 319 9.05 -14.52 20.73
C PRO A 319 10.11 -14.75 19.65
N ALA A 320 10.59 -15.98 19.46
CA ALA A 320 11.53 -16.30 18.40
C ALA A 320 10.89 -16.12 17.01
N ARG A 321 9.66 -16.61 16.82
CA ARG A 321 8.90 -16.42 15.57
C ARG A 321 8.54 -14.96 15.36
N ALA A 322 8.18 -14.26 16.43
CA ALA A 322 7.93 -12.83 16.39
C ALA A 322 9.16 -12.05 15.89
N ALA A 323 10.35 -12.36 16.43
CA ALA A 323 11.60 -11.74 16.03
C ALA A 323 11.92 -11.98 14.54
N GLU A 324 11.73 -13.21 14.03
CA GLU A 324 11.92 -13.50 12.61
C GLU A 324 10.92 -12.76 11.72
N ALA A 325 9.64 -12.69 12.11
CA ALA A 325 8.62 -11.98 11.36
C ALA A 325 8.90 -10.48 11.27
N PHE A 326 9.27 -9.84 12.39
CA PHE A 326 9.66 -8.43 12.41
C PHE A 326 11.00 -8.20 11.72
N GLY A 327 11.99 -9.08 11.88
CA GLY A 327 13.30 -8.98 11.24
C GLY A 327 13.26 -9.08 9.72
N ALA A 328 12.25 -9.77 9.18
CA ALA A 328 12.01 -9.83 7.74
C ALA A 328 11.49 -8.50 7.15
N LEU A 329 11.02 -7.57 7.97
CA LEU A 329 10.64 -6.23 7.53
C LEU A 329 11.90 -5.40 7.30
N HIS A 330 12.18 -5.06 6.04
CA HIS A 330 13.28 -4.15 5.70
C HIS A 330 13.14 -2.83 6.48
N GLY A 331 14.19 -2.43 7.19
CA GLY A 331 14.15 -1.22 8.03
C GLY A 331 13.46 -1.40 9.39
N ALA A 332 13.16 -2.62 9.82
CA ALA A 332 12.79 -2.86 11.21
C ALA A 332 13.92 -2.35 12.14
N GLY A 333 13.60 -1.41 13.03
CA GLY A 333 14.59 -0.69 13.83
C GLY A 333 15.05 0.65 13.24
N THR A 334 14.53 1.09 12.09
CA THR A 334 14.88 2.38 11.48
C THR A 334 13.68 3.27 11.11
N PHE A 335 12.44 2.76 11.19
CA PHE A 335 11.21 3.51 10.83
C PHE A 335 10.80 4.59 11.86
N THR A 336 11.51 5.70 11.93
CA THR A 336 11.20 6.81 12.84
C THR A 336 9.81 7.40 12.62
N GLY A 337 9.08 7.71 13.70
CA GLY A 337 7.82 8.46 13.64
C GLY A 337 6.56 7.64 13.32
N THR A 338 6.69 6.32 13.16
CA THR A 338 5.54 5.41 13.07
C THR A 338 4.88 5.25 14.45
N ARG A 339 3.54 5.20 14.48
CA ARG A 339 2.78 5.04 15.73
C ARG A 339 3.20 3.77 16.49
N TRP A 340 3.44 2.70 15.76
CA TRP A 340 3.87 1.39 16.28
C TRP A 340 5.24 1.11 15.71
N TRP A 341 6.28 1.58 16.40
CA TRP A 341 7.63 1.42 15.90
C TRP A 341 8.00 -0.06 15.83
N PRO A 342 8.17 -0.65 14.62
CA PRO A 342 8.47 -2.08 14.49
C PRO A 342 9.80 -2.45 15.16
N GLY A 343 10.68 -1.47 15.36
CA GLY A 343 11.91 -1.64 16.12
C GLY A 343 11.67 -2.00 17.59
N TRP A 344 10.67 -1.43 18.26
CA TRP A 344 10.39 -1.78 19.66
C TRP A 344 9.85 -3.20 19.73
N LEU A 345 8.95 -3.56 18.80
CA LEU A 345 8.39 -4.92 18.69
C LEU A 345 9.50 -5.95 18.40
N LEU A 346 10.43 -5.63 17.50
CA LEU A 346 11.60 -6.46 17.21
C LEU A 346 12.52 -6.59 18.43
N ALA A 347 12.91 -5.49 19.07
CA ALA A 347 13.78 -5.49 20.24
C ALA A 347 13.19 -6.31 21.39
N SER A 348 11.91 -6.10 21.70
CA SER A 348 11.20 -6.86 22.73
C SER A 348 11.14 -8.35 22.39
N SER A 349 10.85 -8.70 21.13
CA SER A 349 10.81 -10.09 20.67
C SER A 349 12.18 -10.77 20.76
N LEU A 350 13.24 -10.09 20.32
CA LEU A 350 14.63 -10.58 20.42
C LEU A 350 15.04 -10.81 21.87
N ALA A 351 14.79 -9.85 22.75
CA ALA A 351 15.12 -9.96 24.17
C ALA A 351 14.37 -11.12 24.83
N GLN A 352 13.07 -11.28 24.56
CA GLN A 352 12.27 -12.39 25.08
C GLN A 352 12.72 -13.75 24.53
N ALA A 353 13.22 -13.80 23.30
CA ALA A 353 13.84 -14.98 22.70
C ALA A 353 15.26 -15.28 23.21
N GLY A 354 15.81 -14.47 24.12
CA GLY A 354 17.16 -14.62 24.68
C GLY A 354 18.28 -14.04 23.81
N ARG A 355 17.95 -13.33 22.72
CA ARG A 355 18.90 -12.65 21.81
C ARG A 355 19.14 -11.21 22.28
N THR A 356 19.64 -11.06 23.51
CA THR A 356 19.73 -9.76 24.20
C THR A 356 20.70 -8.77 23.53
N ASP A 357 21.80 -9.26 22.96
CA ASP A 357 22.79 -8.39 22.31
C ASP A 357 22.22 -7.73 21.04
N GLU A 358 21.47 -8.51 20.25
CA GLU A 358 20.76 -7.99 19.07
C GLU A 358 19.65 -7.02 19.47
N ALA A 359 18.92 -7.33 20.55
CA ALA A 359 17.89 -6.43 21.08
C ALA A 359 18.49 -5.09 21.52
N ALA A 360 19.61 -5.11 22.24
CA ALA A 360 20.32 -3.91 22.68
C ALA A 360 20.84 -3.07 21.51
N ALA A 361 21.30 -3.71 20.42
CA ALA A 361 21.68 -2.99 19.20
C ALA A 361 20.51 -2.22 18.58
N ILE A 362 19.28 -2.75 18.65
CA ILE A 362 18.08 -2.02 18.19
C ILE A 362 17.78 -0.82 19.10
N ILE A 363 17.92 -0.96 20.43
CA ILE A 363 17.75 0.16 21.37
C ILE A 363 18.77 1.27 21.07
N GLN A 364 20.05 0.93 20.93
CA GLN A 364 21.11 1.88 20.63
C GLN A 364 20.89 2.58 19.28
N ALA A 365 20.42 1.86 18.26
CA ALA A 365 20.10 2.46 16.96
C ALA A 365 18.93 3.46 17.02
N ALA A 366 18.08 3.38 18.05
CA ALA A 366 16.97 4.30 18.28
C ALA A 366 17.40 5.61 18.95
N GLU A 367 18.51 5.61 19.69
CA GLU A 367 18.97 6.77 20.46
C GLU A 367 19.18 7.99 19.56
N GLY A 368 18.62 9.14 19.98
CA GLY A 368 18.66 10.38 19.22
C GLY A 368 17.78 10.44 17.96
N ARG A 369 17.09 9.34 17.61
CA ARG A 369 16.18 9.26 16.44
C ARG A 369 14.71 9.09 16.83
N ARG A 370 14.43 8.64 18.04
CA ARG A 370 13.06 8.44 18.56
C ARG A 370 12.78 9.37 19.74
N PRO A 371 11.58 9.99 19.79
CA PRO A 371 11.17 10.78 20.95
C PRO A 371 10.88 9.91 22.18
N GLU A 372 10.44 8.65 22.00
CA GLU A 372 10.24 7.71 23.09
C GLU A 372 11.59 7.12 23.52
N SER A 373 12.21 7.73 24.52
CA SER A 373 13.51 7.31 25.05
C SER A 373 13.41 6.50 26.34
N SER A 374 12.20 6.13 26.79
CA SER A 374 11.98 5.35 28.01
C SER A 374 10.78 4.42 27.92
N ILE A 375 10.70 3.43 28.82
CA ILE A 375 9.57 2.50 28.94
C ILE A 375 8.28 3.27 29.18
N ALA A 376 8.28 4.27 30.06
CA ALA A 376 7.12 5.12 30.30
C ALA A 376 6.65 5.85 29.03
N ALA A 377 7.58 6.34 28.20
CA ALA A 377 7.25 7.01 26.94
C ALA A 377 6.68 6.03 25.89
N VAL A 378 7.25 4.83 25.80
CA VAL A 378 6.72 3.78 24.91
C VAL A 378 5.34 3.31 25.40
N ALA A 379 5.13 3.13 26.71
CA ALA A 379 3.85 2.71 27.25
C ALA A 379 2.70 3.68 26.90
N GLN A 380 2.99 4.99 26.83
CA GLN A 380 2.02 6.01 26.41
C GLN A 380 1.60 5.89 24.94
N SER A 381 2.46 5.36 24.05
CA SER A 381 2.14 5.19 22.63
C SER A 381 1.38 3.89 22.32
N LEU A 382 1.30 2.96 23.28
CA LEU A 382 0.57 1.68 23.16
C LEU A 382 -0.92 1.76 23.52
N ASP A 383 -1.51 2.96 23.47
CA ASP A 383 -2.88 3.21 23.90
C ASP A 383 -3.95 2.38 23.13
N GLY A 384 -3.58 1.83 21.96
CA GLY A 384 -4.43 0.96 21.13
C GLY A 384 -4.34 -0.53 21.46
N TRP A 385 -3.37 -0.92 22.29
CA TRP A 385 -3.21 -2.29 22.74
C TRP A 385 -4.03 -2.50 24.02
N SER A 386 -5.20 -3.14 23.88
CA SER A 386 -6.15 -3.31 24.99
C SER A 386 -5.78 -4.42 25.97
N ASP A 387 -5.13 -5.48 25.49
CA ASP A 387 -4.68 -6.58 26.34
C ASP A 387 -3.49 -6.14 27.22
N ARG A 388 -3.76 -5.95 28.52
CA ARG A 388 -2.78 -5.42 29.47
C ARG A 388 -1.63 -6.39 29.71
N ASP A 389 -1.91 -7.69 29.72
CA ASP A 389 -0.91 -8.70 30.06
C ASP A 389 0.14 -8.84 28.96
N SER A 390 -0.27 -8.91 27.69
CA SER A 390 0.69 -8.93 26.58
C SER A 390 1.42 -7.60 26.44
N ARG A 391 0.75 -6.49 26.73
CA ARG A 391 1.40 -5.18 26.74
C ARG A 391 2.50 -5.10 27.81
N GLU A 392 2.26 -5.60 29.02
CA GLU A 392 3.30 -5.61 30.06
C GLU A 392 4.47 -6.55 29.69
N ARG A 393 4.20 -7.73 29.14
CA ARG A 393 5.25 -8.63 28.62
C ARG A 393 6.09 -7.95 27.53
N PHE A 394 5.44 -7.22 26.64
CA PHE A 394 6.13 -6.43 25.62
C PHE A 394 7.08 -5.38 26.25
N LEU A 395 6.60 -4.64 27.25
CA LEU A 395 7.42 -3.64 27.96
C LEU A 395 8.56 -4.29 28.75
N ASP A 396 8.33 -5.44 29.40
CA ASP A 396 9.39 -6.23 30.04
C ASP A 396 10.48 -6.63 29.05
N GLY A 397 10.10 -7.06 27.84
CA GLY A 397 11.06 -7.34 26.77
C GLY A 397 11.91 -6.11 26.39
N LEU A 398 11.35 -4.90 26.41
CA LEU A 398 12.12 -3.67 26.18
C LEU A 398 13.06 -3.34 27.34
N ARG A 399 12.65 -3.56 28.60
CA ARG A 399 13.53 -3.42 29.77
C ARG A 399 14.72 -4.36 29.65
N ARG A 400 14.46 -5.61 29.27
CA ARG A 400 15.50 -6.64 29.01
C ARG A 400 16.40 -6.29 27.83
N ALA A 401 15.90 -5.54 26.85
CA ALA A 401 16.68 -5.02 25.73
C ALA A 401 17.55 -3.80 26.13
N GLY A 402 17.37 -3.23 27.32
CA GLY A 402 18.15 -2.11 27.83
C GLY A 402 17.50 -0.73 27.62
N LEU A 403 16.21 -0.65 27.29
CA LEU A 403 15.50 0.63 27.28
C LEU A 403 15.30 1.10 28.74
N PRO A 404 15.66 2.35 29.10
CA PRO A 404 15.53 2.84 30.47
C PRO A 404 14.06 3.05 30.85
N ASP A 405 13.73 3.02 32.15
CA ASP A 405 12.35 3.17 32.64
C ASP A 405 11.70 4.53 32.35
#